data_AF-D7D8F3-F1
#
_entry.id   AF-D7D8F3-F1
#
_cell.length_a   1.000
_cell.length_b   1.000
_cell.length_c   1.000
_cell.angle_alpha   90.00
_cell.angle_beta   90.00
_cell.angle_gamma   90.00
#
_symmetry.space_group_name_H-M   'P 1'
#
loop_
_entity.id
_entity.type
_entity.pdbx_description
1 polymer ?
#
loop_
_entity_poly.entity_id
_entity_poly.type
_entity_poly.pdbx_seq_one_letter_code
_entity_poly.pdbx_strand_id
1 'polypeptide(L)'
;MSYSKELYDKIMRNPWLTVYECLRSKCDFSEIGRILKDLLMRPTDTEEYMVGLELLKALKSQAPVEVLLRSISMVVDEGLIKKVLEDTKPEKILEEYRKNYFKGMGLITLLEIFPFLNLRDELAERVKELLRQAPEKIDNEKDLREFLRAITFGPLSVLSPVKLKDVLVFIKDKLSNKPLCLQTKTDIVSMIVDNYPPQILGENTEIIDIIADILREVAENTILLASSELERALNIYSDINIFISKIRKLCEDLGRFDLCRRIWDRAGDSLNELYEKIGKVIVSFNTITEQ
;
A
#
# COMPACT_ATOMS: atom_id res chain seq x y z
N MET A 1 -20.29 1.06 -28.14
CA MET A 1 -20.64 0.31 -26.91
C MET A 1 -21.86 1.00 -26.32
N SER A 2 -22.91 0.27 -25.92
CA SER A 2 -24.14 0.90 -25.43
C SER A 2 -24.23 0.76 -23.91
N TYR A 3 -24.32 1.90 -23.23
CA TYR A 3 -24.75 2.06 -21.84
C TYR A 3 -25.78 3.19 -21.78
N SER A 4 -26.58 3.19 -20.73
CA SER A 4 -27.64 4.14 -20.46
C SER A 4 -27.05 5.53 -20.27
N LYS A 5 -27.55 6.48 -21.06
CA LYS A 5 -27.21 7.90 -20.91
C LYS A 5 -27.56 8.41 -19.50
N GLU A 6 -28.65 7.92 -18.92
CA GLU A 6 -29.04 8.30 -17.56
C GLU A 6 -27.99 7.87 -16.52
N LEU A 7 -27.45 6.65 -16.64
CA LEU A 7 -26.40 6.17 -15.74
C LEU A 7 -25.10 6.95 -15.93
N TYR A 8 -24.72 7.23 -17.18
CA TYR A 8 -23.56 8.06 -17.50
C TYR A 8 -23.70 9.47 -16.88
N ASP A 9 -24.84 10.12 -17.05
CA ASP A 9 -25.09 11.46 -16.51
C ASP A 9 -25.15 11.48 -14.97
N LYS A 10 -25.55 10.37 -14.33
CA LYS A 10 -25.47 10.20 -12.86
C LYS A 10 -24.02 10.07 -12.40
N ILE A 11 -23.21 9.24 -13.08
CA ILE A 11 -21.79 9.06 -12.79
C ILE A 11 -21.02 10.36 -12.97
N MET A 12 -21.24 11.10 -14.07
CA MET A 12 -20.61 12.40 -14.32
C MET A 12 -20.91 13.42 -13.21
N ARG A 13 -22.13 13.39 -12.64
CA ARG A 13 -22.51 14.29 -11.54
C ARG A 13 -21.95 13.87 -10.20
N ASN A 14 -22.02 12.58 -9.88
CA ASN A 14 -21.55 12.05 -8.60
C ASN A 14 -21.27 10.54 -8.69
N PRO A 15 -20.01 10.13 -8.95
CA PRO A 15 -19.68 8.71 -9.08
C PRO A 15 -19.83 7.96 -7.74
N TRP A 16 -19.52 8.62 -6.62
CA TRP A 16 -19.60 8.04 -5.28
C TRP A 16 -21.02 7.71 -4.85
N LEU A 17 -21.97 8.63 -5.04
CA LEU A 17 -23.38 8.40 -4.76
C LEU A 17 -23.95 7.34 -5.70
N THR A 18 -23.57 7.38 -6.98
CA THR A 18 -24.08 6.44 -7.97
C THR A 18 -23.68 4.99 -7.64
N VAL A 19 -22.41 4.75 -7.26
CA VAL A 19 -21.98 3.41 -6.83
C VAL A 19 -22.73 2.96 -5.57
N TYR A 20 -22.90 3.85 -4.59
CA TYR A 20 -23.62 3.56 -3.35
C TYR A 20 -25.08 3.14 -3.61
N GLU A 21 -25.77 3.86 -4.49
CA GLU A 21 -27.15 3.56 -4.90
C GLU A 21 -27.21 2.26 -5.70
N CYS A 22 -26.23 2.02 -6.58
CA CYS A 22 -26.14 0.83 -7.40
C CYS A 22 -25.77 -0.45 -6.65
N LEU A 23 -25.20 -0.36 -5.45
CA LEU A 23 -25.02 -1.52 -4.58
C LEU A 23 -26.31 -1.92 -3.85
N ARG A 24 -27.22 -0.96 -3.65
CA ARG A 24 -28.52 -1.18 -2.98
C ARG A 24 -29.64 -1.51 -3.96
N SER A 25 -29.53 -0.99 -5.17
CA SER A 25 -30.43 -1.25 -6.29
C SER A 25 -29.78 -2.32 -7.17
N LYS A 26 -30.53 -3.18 -7.86
CA LYS A 26 -29.94 -4.21 -8.74
C LYS A 26 -29.38 -3.60 -10.04
N CYS A 27 -28.35 -2.75 -9.95
CA CYS A 27 -27.67 -2.20 -11.13
C CYS A 27 -26.87 -3.26 -11.90
N ASP A 28 -26.71 -3.07 -13.20
CA ASP A 28 -25.77 -3.85 -14.02
C ASP A 28 -24.35 -3.27 -13.90
N PHE A 29 -23.52 -3.90 -13.08
CA PHE A 29 -22.12 -3.50 -12.91
C PHE A 29 -21.27 -3.67 -14.18
N SER A 30 -21.73 -4.47 -15.16
CA SER A 30 -21.08 -4.54 -16.47
C SER A 30 -21.20 -3.20 -17.21
N GLU A 31 -22.32 -2.51 -17.03
CA GLU A 31 -22.56 -1.19 -17.61
C GLU A 31 -21.66 -0.12 -16.98
N ILE A 32 -21.51 -0.16 -15.65
CA ILE A 32 -20.57 0.70 -14.92
C ILE A 32 -19.13 0.47 -15.41
N GLY A 33 -18.74 -0.80 -15.62
CA GLY A 33 -17.45 -1.14 -16.21
C GLY A 33 -17.22 -0.47 -17.57
N ARG A 34 -18.21 -0.50 -18.46
CA ARG A 34 -18.10 0.13 -19.79
C ARG A 34 -17.95 1.64 -19.68
N ILE A 35 -18.71 2.27 -18.79
CA ILE A 35 -18.60 3.72 -18.53
C ILE A 35 -17.22 4.05 -17.99
N LEU A 36 -16.73 3.28 -16.99
CA LEU A 36 -15.39 3.47 -16.44
C LEU A 36 -14.31 3.41 -17.52
N LYS A 37 -14.36 2.41 -18.40
CA LYS A 37 -13.45 2.32 -19.54
C LYS A 37 -13.52 3.57 -20.41
N ASP A 38 -14.71 3.96 -20.84
CA ASP A 38 -14.89 5.09 -21.75
C ASP A 38 -14.39 6.41 -21.14
N LEU A 39 -14.50 6.58 -19.82
CA LEU A 39 -13.93 7.70 -19.07
C LEU A 39 -12.40 7.63 -18.99
N LEU A 40 -11.83 6.46 -18.64
CA LEU A 40 -10.37 6.27 -18.54
C LEU A 40 -9.65 6.35 -19.90
N MET A 41 -10.36 6.12 -21.01
CA MET A 41 -9.82 6.30 -22.35
C MET A 41 -9.73 7.77 -22.80
N ARG A 42 -10.29 8.71 -22.04
CA ARG A 42 -10.20 10.15 -22.33
C ARG A 42 -8.79 10.68 -22.05
N PRO A 43 -8.42 11.84 -22.66
CA PRO A 43 -7.17 12.51 -22.32
C PRO A 43 -7.10 12.82 -20.82
N THR A 44 -5.89 12.73 -20.24
CA THR A 44 -5.72 12.78 -18.78
C THR A 44 -6.06 14.13 -18.14
N ASP A 45 -6.17 15.18 -18.97
CA ASP A 45 -6.47 16.55 -18.59
C ASP A 45 -7.97 16.90 -18.65
N THR A 46 -8.84 15.95 -19.02
CA THR A 46 -10.28 16.20 -19.10
C THR A 46 -11.02 15.88 -17.80
N GLU A 47 -12.18 16.51 -17.62
CA GLU A 47 -13.09 16.24 -16.50
C GLU A 47 -13.56 14.78 -16.49
N GLU A 48 -13.86 14.22 -17.66
CA GLU A 48 -14.29 12.83 -17.80
C GLU A 48 -13.25 11.85 -17.26
N TYR A 49 -11.96 12.07 -17.56
CA TYR A 49 -10.90 11.23 -17.03
C TYR A 49 -10.83 11.31 -15.50
N MET A 50 -10.98 12.52 -14.94
CA MET A 50 -11.04 12.72 -13.49
C MET A 50 -12.23 11.99 -12.85
N VAL A 51 -13.41 12.08 -13.46
CA VAL A 51 -14.59 11.30 -13.04
C VAL A 51 -14.32 9.81 -13.12
N GLY A 52 -13.61 9.34 -14.15
CA GLY A 52 -13.20 7.94 -14.29
C GLY A 52 -12.35 7.47 -13.11
N LEU A 53 -11.37 8.28 -12.68
CA LEU A 53 -10.57 7.98 -11.49
C LEU A 53 -11.41 7.96 -10.21
N GLU A 54 -12.34 8.91 -10.03
CA GLU A 54 -13.24 8.95 -8.88
C GLU A 54 -14.23 7.77 -8.87
N LEU A 55 -14.72 7.35 -10.03
CA LEU A 55 -15.55 6.16 -10.17
C LEU A 55 -14.79 4.89 -9.77
N LEU A 56 -13.52 4.77 -10.18
CA LEU A 56 -12.68 3.65 -9.77
C LEU A 56 -12.49 3.62 -8.23
N LYS A 57 -12.20 4.76 -7.62
CA LYS A 57 -12.07 4.88 -6.15
C LYS A 57 -13.38 4.49 -5.45
N ALA A 58 -14.51 4.98 -5.95
CA ALA A 58 -15.83 4.66 -5.41
C ALA A 58 -16.13 3.15 -5.47
N LEU A 59 -15.86 2.52 -6.62
CA LEU A 59 -16.01 1.08 -6.79
C LEU A 59 -15.12 0.30 -5.83
N LYS A 60 -13.82 0.64 -5.74
CA LYS A 60 -12.90 -0.02 -4.81
C LYS A 60 -13.34 0.13 -3.35
N SER A 61 -13.81 1.32 -2.97
CA SER A 61 -14.13 1.63 -1.58
C SER A 61 -15.46 1.05 -1.10
N GLN A 62 -16.44 0.86 -2.00
CA GLN A 62 -17.80 0.52 -1.62
C GLN A 62 -18.23 -0.87 -2.10
N ALA A 63 -17.72 -1.32 -3.25
CA ALA A 63 -18.17 -2.57 -3.85
C ALA A 63 -17.34 -3.76 -3.33
N PRO A 64 -17.96 -4.95 -3.17
CA PRO A 64 -17.22 -6.18 -2.96
C PRO A 64 -16.18 -6.43 -4.07
N VAL A 65 -15.08 -7.09 -3.74
CA VAL A 65 -13.97 -7.34 -4.67
C VAL A 65 -14.44 -8.09 -5.93
N GLU A 66 -15.42 -8.98 -5.81
CA GLU A 66 -16.00 -9.74 -6.92
C GLU A 66 -16.73 -8.81 -7.90
N VAL A 67 -17.36 -7.76 -7.40
CA VAL A 67 -18.07 -6.76 -8.21
C VAL A 67 -17.06 -5.89 -8.95
N LEU A 68 -16.00 -5.45 -8.27
CA LEU A 68 -14.89 -4.72 -8.90
C LEU A 68 -14.25 -5.57 -10.02
N LEU A 69 -13.95 -6.83 -9.72
CA LEU A 69 -13.38 -7.79 -10.68
C LEU A 69 -14.25 -7.93 -11.93
N ARG A 70 -15.56 -8.16 -11.76
CA ARG A 70 -16.49 -8.30 -12.89
C ARG A 70 -16.58 -7.01 -13.71
N SER A 71 -16.66 -5.86 -13.04
CA SER A 71 -16.78 -4.56 -13.70
C SER A 71 -15.57 -4.28 -14.59
N ILE A 72 -14.37 -4.62 -14.12
CA ILE A 72 -13.14 -4.36 -14.87
C ILE A 72 -12.90 -5.45 -15.93
N SER A 73 -12.89 -6.73 -15.55
CA SER A 73 -12.49 -7.83 -16.45
C SER A 73 -13.29 -7.91 -17.75
N MET A 74 -14.57 -7.51 -17.73
CA MET A 74 -15.44 -7.59 -18.91
C MET A 74 -15.16 -6.54 -19.99
N VAL A 75 -14.39 -5.50 -19.67
CA VAL A 75 -14.22 -4.34 -20.55
C VAL A 75 -12.76 -4.08 -20.92
N VAL A 76 -11.84 -4.86 -20.36
CA VAL A 76 -10.40 -4.75 -20.61
C VAL A 76 -10.08 -5.17 -22.05
N ASP A 77 -9.32 -4.32 -22.73
CA ASP A 77 -8.70 -4.60 -24.02
C ASP A 77 -7.27 -4.04 -24.07
N GLU A 78 -6.55 -4.34 -25.15
CA GLU A 78 -5.17 -3.88 -25.36
C GLU A 78 -5.04 -2.35 -25.34
N GLY A 79 -6.07 -1.63 -25.80
CA GLY A 79 -6.10 -0.18 -25.82
C GLY A 79 -6.11 0.42 -24.41
N LEU A 80 -6.98 -0.11 -23.54
CA LEU A 80 -7.05 0.27 -22.13
C LEU A 80 -5.76 -0.09 -21.40
N ILE A 81 -5.22 -1.29 -21.62
CA ILE A 81 -3.95 -1.73 -21.02
C ILE A 81 -2.82 -0.75 -21.36
N LYS A 82 -2.67 -0.41 -22.65
CA LYS A 82 -1.64 0.53 -23.11
C LYS A 82 -1.83 1.91 -22.48
N LYS A 83 -3.08 2.39 -22.40
CA LYS A 83 -3.41 3.69 -21.79
C LYS A 83 -3.03 3.72 -20.31
N VAL A 84 -3.47 2.71 -19.56
CA VAL A 84 -3.18 2.57 -18.12
C VAL A 84 -1.66 2.52 -17.88
N LEU A 85 -0.91 1.71 -18.62
CA LEU A 85 0.55 1.61 -18.49
C LEU A 85 1.27 2.95 -18.74
N GLU A 86 0.76 3.74 -19.70
CA GLU A 86 1.32 5.04 -20.04
C GLU A 86 0.99 6.11 -19.00
N ASP A 87 -0.24 6.12 -18.47
CA ASP A 87 -0.70 7.10 -17.49
C ASP A 87 -0.10 6.87 -16.09
N THR A 88 0.20 5.61 -15.76
CA THR A 88 0.70 5.18 -14.46
C THR A 88 2.22 5.05 -14.39
N LYS A 89 2.95 5.68 -15.32
CA LYS A 89 4.41 5.82 -15.20
C LYS A 89 4.76 6.53 -13.89
N PRO A 90 5.79 6.08 -13.14
CA PRO A 90 6.12 6.65 -11.83
C PRO A 90 6.33 8.16 -11.86
N GLU A 91 6.98 8.66 -12.91
CA GLU A 91 7.27 10.09 -13.07
C GLU A 91 5.99 10.90 -13.21
N LYS A 92 5.00 10.39 -13.94
CA LYS A 92 3.70 11.03 -14.10
C LYS A 92 2.89 11.01 -12.82
N ILE A 93 2.88 9.88 -12.11
CA ILE A 93 2.18 9.78 -10.82
C ILE A 93 2.75 10.80 -9.83
N LEU A 94 4.09 10.88 -9.71
CA LEU A 94 4.76 11.82 -8.81
C LEU A 94 4.58 13.28 -9.24
N GLU A 95 4.55 13.55 -10.54
CA GLU A 95 4.25 14.89 -11.06
C GLU A 95 2.81 15.31 -10.74
N GLU A 96 1.84 14.44 -11.04
CA GLU A 96 0.42 14.72 -10.81
C GLU A 96 0.08 14.78 -9.33
N TYR A 97 0.67 13.95 -8.47
CA TYR A 97 0.46 14.03 -7.03
C TYR A 97 0.85 15.40 -6.47
N ARG A 98 1.93 16.02 -6.98
CA ARG A 98 2.37 17.35 -6.57
C ARG A 98 1.50 18.48 -7.13
N LYS A 99 0.96 18.31 -8.34
CA LYS A 99 0.13 19.33 -9.02
C LYS A 99 -1.34 19.27 -8.58
N ASN A 100 -1.86 18.06 -8.49
CA ASN A 100 -3.25 17.73 -8.20
C ASN A 100 -3.29 16.42 -7.39
N TYR A 101 -3.27 16.57 -6.07
CA TYR A 101 -3.35 15.48 -5.10
C TYR A 101 -4.42 14.44 -5.46
N PHE A 102 -5.64 14.87 -5.79
CA PHE A 102 -6.76 13.97 -6.10
C PHE A 102 -6.49 13.12 -7.34
N LYS A 103 -5.90 13.71 -8.38
CA LYS A 103 -5.50 12.99 -9.59
C LYS A 103 -4.38 12.01 -9.30
N GLY A 104 -3.33 12.44 -8.60
CA GLY A 104 -2.22 11.56 -8.19
C GLY A 104 -2.71 10.35 -7.39
N MET A 105 -3.59 10.57 -6.41
CA MET A 105 -4.21 9.49 -5.64
C MET A 105 -5.05 8.56 -6.53
N GLY A 106 -5.76 9.10 -7.52
CA GLY A 106 -6.49 8.28 -8.49
C GLY A 106 -5.58 7.42 -9.38
N LEU A 107 -4.43 7.95 -9.80
CA LEU A 107 -3.45 7.17 -10.55
C LEU A 107 -2.80 6.07 -9.69
N ILE A 108 -2.59 6.31 -8.39
CA ILE A 108 -2.17 5.26 -7.46
C ILE A 108 -3.24 4.18 -7.35
N THR A 109 -4.52 4.55 -7.23
CA THR A 109 -5.64 3.58 -7.22
C THR A 109 -5.71 2.78 -8.52
N LEU A 110 -5.35 3.39 -9.65
CA LEU A 110 -5.29 2.71 -10.96
C LEU A 110 -4.21 1.62 -11.02
N LEU A 111 -3.15 1.70 -10.20
CA LEU A 111 -2.18 0.60 -10.08
C LEU A 111 -2.82 -0.66 -9.47
N GLU A 112 -3.84 -0.50 -8.63
CA GLU A 112 -4.45 -1.61 -7.90
C GLU A 112 -5.29 -2.53 -8.80
N ILE A 113 -5.61 -2.08 -10.02
CA ILE A 113 -6.32 -2.91 -10.99
C ILE A 113 -5.37 -3.73 -11.87
N PHE A 114 -4.05 -3.51 -11.80
CA PHE A 114 -3.05 -4.24 -12.59
C PHE A 114 -3.16 -5.77 -12.48
N PRO A 115 -3.44 -6.37 -11.32
CA PRO A 115 -3.64 -7.81 -11.22
C PRO A 115 -4.79 -8.31 -12.11
N PHE A 116 -5.82 -7.49 -12.34
CA PHE A 116 -6.95 -7.80 -13.22
C PHE A 116 -6.64 -7.60 -14.71
N LEU A 117 -5.56 -6.86 -15.01
CA LEU A 117 -5.04 -6.62 -16.36
C LEU A 117 -3.92 -7.59 -16.75
N ASN A 118 -3.60 -8.57 -15.88
CA ASN A 118 -2.43 -9.44 -16.01
C ASN A 118 -1.08 -8.69 -16.05
N LEU A 119 -0.98 -7.56 -15.35
CA LEU A 119 0.21 -6.69 -15.27
C LEU A 119 0.92 -6.79 -13.92
N ARG A 120 1.04 -8.01 -13.37
CA ARG A 120 1.57 -8.23 -12.01
C ARG A 120 3.06 -7.85 -11.91
N ASP A 121 3.81 -8.07 -12.98
CA ASP A 121 5.24 -7.76 -13.05
C ASP A 121 5.43 -6.25 -13.10
N GLU A 122 4.69 -5.57 -13.98
CA GLU A 122 4.69 -4.12 -14.09
C GLU A 122 4.26 -3.47 -12.78
N LEU A 123 3.25 -4.00 -12.08
CA LEU A 123 2.84 -3.46 -10.78
C LEU A 123 4.00 -3.47 -9.77
N ALA A 124 4.72 -4.59 -9.68
CA ALA A 124 5.86 -4.72 -8.79
C ALA A 124 6.97 -3.71 -9.14
N GLU A 125 7.28 -3.53 -10.43
CA GLU A 125 8.24 -2.51 -10.88
C GLU A 125 7.77 -1.10 -10.55
N ARG A 126 6.49 -0.75 -10.81
CA ARG A 126 5.94 0.56 -10.48
C ARG A 126 6.02 0.87 -9.00
N VAL A 127 5.68 -0.09 -8.14
CA VAL A 127 5.77 0.07 -6.68
C VAL A 127 7.22 0.33 -6.26
N LYS A 128 8.19 -0.45 -6.76
CA LYS A 128 9.61 -0.24 -6.45
C LYS A 128 10.09 1.14 -6.90
N GLU A 129 9.78 1.54 -8.13
CA GLU A 129 10.17 2.85 -8.67
C GLU A 129 9.57 4.01 -7.87
N LEU A 130 8.30 3.91 -7.48
CA LEU A 130 7.62 4.93 -6.67
C LEU A 130 8.22 5.02 -5.25
N LEU A 131 8.45 3.89 -4.58
CA LEU A 131 9.10 3.85 -3.28
C LEU A 131 10.53 4.41 -3.34
N ARG A 132 11.25 4.18 -4.44
CA ARG A 132 12.60 4.73 -4.66
C ARG A 132 12.58 6.24 -4.84
N GLN A 133 11.72 6.74 -5.72
CA GLN A 133 11.76 8.12 -6.19
C GLN A 133 11.04 9.09 -5.27
N ALA A 134 9.99 8.65 -4.55
CA ALA A 134 9.17 9.54 -3.73
C ALA A 134 9.97 10.30 -2.65
N PRO A 135 10.89 9.67 -1.87
CA PRO A 135 11.68 10.36 -0.85
C PRO A 135 12.67 11.41 -1.37
N GLU A 136 12.87 11.46 -2.69
CA GLU A 136 13.73 12.44 -3.39
C GLU A 136 12.93 13.51 -4.11
N LYS A 137 11.66 13.25 -4.43
CA LYS A 137 10.82 14.12 -5.28
C LYS A 137 9.69 14.83 -4.54
N ILE A 138 9.35 14.39 -3.33
CA ILE A 138 8.32 14.99 -2.48
C ILE A 138 9.02 15.59 -1.26
N ASP A 139 9.13 16.92 -1.25
CA ASP A 139 9.89 17.65 -0.21
C ASP A 139 9.11 17.80 1.10
N ASN A 140 7.78 17.86 1.02
CA ASN A 140 6.91 17.98 2.18
C ASN A 140 6.75 16.62 2.87
N GLU A 141 7.14 16.53 4.14
CA GLU A 141 7.10 15.26 4.89
C GLU A 141 5.68 14.70 5.06
N LYS A 142 4.67 15.55 5.28
CA LYS A 142 3.28 15.12 5.43
C LYS A 142 2.79 14.52 4.11
N ASP A 143 3.04 15.20 2.99
CA ASP A 143 2.64 14.73 1.67
C ASP A 143 3.37 13.44 1.29
N LEU A 144 4.66 13.32 1.64
CA LEU A 144 5.44 12.10 1.45
C LEU A 144 4.88 10.95 2.29
N ARG A 145 4.49 11.21 3.55
CA ARG A 145 3.87 10.21 4.44
C ARG A 145 2.56 9.71 3.87
N GLU A 146 1.69 10.60 3.43
CA GLU A 146 0.43 10.24 2.78
C GLU A 146 0.66 9.43 1.50
N PHE A 147 1.65 9.84 0.69
CA PHE A 147 2.01 9.13 -0.54
C PHE A 147 2.51 7.71 -0.26
N LEU A 148 3.47 7.55 0.65
CA LEU A 148 4.02 6.24 1.01
C LEU A 148 2.94 5.33 1.60
N ARG A 149 2.04 5.87 2.43
CA ARG A 149 0.88 5.12 2.92
C ARG A 149 -0.06 4.70 1.80
N ALA A 150 -0.33 5.58 0.84
CA ALA A 150 -1.16 5.24 -0.32
C ALA A 150 -0.56 4.08 -1.13
N ILE A 151 0.77 4.04 -1.30
CA ILE A 151 1.47 2.92 -1.94
C ILE A 151 1.37 1.63 -1.09
N THR A 152 1.63 1.73 0.22
CA THR A 152 1.63 0.58 1.15
C THR A 152 0.25 -0.08 1.25
N PHE A 153 -0.80 0.71 1.47
CA PHE A 153 -2.17 0.21 1.68
C PHE A 153 -3.02 0.15 0.41
N GLY A 154 -2.44 0.53 -0.74
CA GLY A 154 -3.05 0.37 -2.06
C GLY A 154 -2.31 -0.70 -2.87
N PRO A 155 -1.49 -0.32 -3.87
CA PRO A 155 -0.91 -1.26 -4.84
C PRO A 155 -0.04 -2.36 -4.24
N LEU A 156 0.67 -2.11 -3.12
CA LEU A 156 1.50 -3.15 -2.49
C LEU A 156 0.62 -4.27 -1.88
N SER A 157 -0.54 -3.92 -1.34
CA SER A 157 -1.47 -4.86 -0.70
C SER A 157 -2.09 -5.89 -1.65
N VAL A 158 -2.11 -5.60 -2.97
CA VAL A 158 -2.73 -6.47 -3.99
C VAL A 158 -1.72 -7.32 -4.76
N LEU A 159 -0.44 -7.27 -4.38
CA LEU A 159 0.61 -8.09 -5.01
C LEU A 159 0.36 -9.59 -4.74
N SER A 160 0.69 -10.43 -5.72
CA SER A 160 0.78 -11.87 -5.46
C SER A 160 1.99 -12.16 -4.55
N PRO A 161 1.98 -13.25 -3.75
CA PRO A 161 3.10 -13.58 -2.86
C PRO A 161 4.48 -13.60 -3.52
N VAL A 162 4.57 -14.13 -4.74
CA VAL A 162 5.81 -14.15 -5.54
C VAL A 162 6.35 -12.73 -5.79
N LYS A 163 5.46 -11.81 -6.17
CA LYS A 163 5.84 -10.41 -6.44
C LYS A 163 6.00 -9.57 -5.18
N LEU A 164 5.26 -9.89 -4.13
CA LEU A 164 5.48 -9.30 -2.81
C LEU A 164 6.92 -9.58 -2.36
N LYS A 165 7.38 -10.82 -2.48
CA LYS A 165 8.77 -11.20 -2.15
C LYS A 165 9.77 -10.32 -2.91
N ASP A 166 9.63 -10.18 -4.22
CA ASP A 166 10.53 -9.35 -5.03
C ASP A 166 10.57 -7.89 -4.57
N VAL A 167 9.40 -7.32 -4.21
CA VAL A 167 9.29 -5.96 -3.68
C VAL A 167 9.90 -5.85 -2.28
N LEU A 168 9.75 -6.86 -1.43
CA LEU A 168 10.35 -6.86 -0.08
C LEU A 168 11.87 -6.92 -0.11
N VAL A 169 12.46 -7.70 -1.03
CA VAL A 169 13.91 -7.69 -1.26
C VAL A 169 14.37 -6.29 -1.65
N PHE A 170 13.66 -5.63 -2.56
CA PHE A 170 13.96 -4.24 -2.90
C PHE A 170 13.83 -3.29 -1.70
N ILE A 171 12.77 -3.41 -0.89
CA ILE A 171 12.57 -2.57 0.30
C ILE A 171 13.73 -2.74 1.29
N LYS A 172 14.15 -3.97 1.53
CA LYS A 172 15.31 -4.27 2.36
C LYS A 172 16.59 -3.64 1.82
N ASP A 173 16.87 -3.85 0.53
CA ASP A 173 18.20 -3.55 -0.02
C ASP A 173 18.35 -2.11 -0.55
N LYS A 174 17.25 -1.43 -0.86
CA LYS A 174 17.25 -0.18 -1.65
C LYS A 174 16.38 0.94 -1.10
N LEU A 175 15.39 0.67 -0.25
CA LEU A 175 14.61 1.77 0.35
C LEU A 175 15.47 2.50 1.39
N SER A 176 15.45 3.82 1.33
CA SER A 176 16.23 4.70 2.22
C SER A 176 15.99 4.41 3.71
N ASN A 177 17.00 4.68 4.54
CA ASN A 177 16.89 4.63 6.01
C ASN A 177 16.62 6.00 6.64
N LYS A 178 16.14 6.97 5.86
CA LYS A 178 15.56 8.21 6.41
C LYS A 178 14.40 7.86 7.37
N PRO A 179 14.14 8.67 8.41
CA PRO A 179 13.18 8.33 9.47
C PRO A 179 11.80 7.89 8.97
N LEU A 180 11.22 8.63 8.02
CA LEU A 180 9.91 8.30 7.45
C LEU A 180 9.93 7.00 6.63
N CYS A 181 11.05 6.66 6.00
CA CYS A 181 11.20 5.41 5.28
C CYS A 181 11.37 4.21 6.24
N LEU A 182 12.01 4.39 7.40
CA LEU A 182 12.01 3.37 8.46
C LEU A 182 10.58 3.10 8.97
N GLN A 183 9.80 4.15 9.21
CA GLN A 183 8.38 4.01 9.56
C GLN A 183 7.57 3.36 8.42
N THR A 184 7.91 3.64 7.17
CA THR A 184 7.28 2.99 6.03
C THR A 184 7.62 1.50 5.97
N LYS A 185 8.86 1.10 6.30
CA LYS A 185 9.26 -0.31 6.42
C LYS A 185 8.40 -1.03 7.48
N THR A 186 8.16 -0.42 8.64
CA THR A 186 7.30 -1.00 9.70
C THR A 186 5.83 -1.08 9.29
N ASP A 187 5.30 -0.04 8.63
CA ASP A 187 3.95 -0.03 8.07
C ASP A 187 3.76 -1.15 7.05
N ILE A 188 4.74 -1.37 6.15
CA ILE A 188 4.68 -2.42 5.12
C ILE A 188 4.65 -3.81 5.73
N VAL A 189 5.58 -4.13 6.65
CA VAL A 189 5.60 -5.47 7.27
C VAL A 189 4.33 -5.73 8.09
N SER A 190 3.79 -4.70 8.76
CA SER A 190 2.52 -4.80 9.49
C SER A 190 1.34 -5.03 8.56
N MET A 191 1.25 -4.27 7.46
CA MET A 191 0.20 -4.42 6.45
C MET A 191 0.18 -5.83 5.88
N ILE A 192 1.35 -6.43 5.64
CA ILE A 192 1.44 -7.81 5.12
C ILE A 192 0.82 -8.80 6.09
N VAL A 193 1.16 -8.72 7.37
CA VAL A 193 0.60 -9.62 8.40
C VAL A 193 -0.90 -9.42 8.58
N ASP A 194 -1.39 -8.19 8.44
CA ASP A 194 -2.81 -7.88 8.60
C ASP A 194 -3.68 -8.32 7.41
N ASN A 195 -3.14 -8.27 6.18
CA ASN A 195 -3.96 -8.38 4.97
C ASN A 195 -3.71 -9.64 4.12
N TYR A 196 -2.54 -10.29 4.24
CA TYR A 196 -2.29 -11.53 3.51
C TYR A 196 -2.87 -12.74 4.25
N PRO A 197 -3.45 -13.72 3.55
CA PRO A 197 -3.99 -14.92 4.18
C PRO A 197 -2.92 -15.60 5.06
N PRO A 198 -3.21 -15.86 6.35
CA PRO A 198 -2.27 -16.46 7.29
C PRO A 198 -1.59 -17.73 6.76
N GLN A 199 -2.33 -18.60 6.10
CA GLN A 199 -1.84 -19.86 5.55
C GLN A 199 -0.77 -19.62 4.47
N ILE A 200 -1.00 -18.63 3.59
CA ILE A 200 -0.04 -18.26 2.55
C ILE A 200 1.26 -17.76 3.20
N LEU A 201 1.17 -16.87 4.20
CA LEU A 201 2.37 -16.40 4.91
C LEU A 201 3.11 -17.55 5.62
N GLY A 202 2.38 -18.46 6.25
CA GLY A 202 2.96 -19.59 6.98
C GLY A 202 3.63 -20.65 6.11
N GLU A 203 3.23 -20.76 4.84
CA GLU A 203 3.88 -21.64 3.86
C GLU A 203 5.11 -20.97 3.21
N ASN A 204 5.10 -19.64 3.10
CA ASN A 204 6.17 -18.86 2.46
C ASN A 204 7.23 -18.38 3.46
N THR A 205 8.01 -19.32 4.02
CA THR A 205 9.05 -19.03 5.03
C THR A 205 10.09 -17.99 4.58
N GLU A 206 10.34 -17.87 3.28
CA GLU A 206 11.26 -16.86 2.75
C GLU A 206 10.74 -15.42 2.90
N ILE A 207 9.42 -15.21 2.79
CA ILE A 207 8.81 -13.90 3.06
C ILE A 207 9.02 -13.53 4.53
N ILE A 208 8.84 -14.49 5.44
CA ILE A 208 9.08 -14.30 6.88
C ILE A 208 10.54 -13.97 7.16
N ASP A 209 11.47 -14.67 6.50
CA ASP A 209 12.90 -14.41 6.62
C ASP A 209 13.26 -12.98 6.14
N ILE A 210 12.70 -12.52 5.02
CA ILE A 210 12.92 -11.14 4.53
C ILE A 210 12.31 -10.11 5.49
N ILE A 211 11.10 -10.37 6.01
CA ILE A 211 10.47 -9.50 7.02
C ILE A 211 11.36 -9.40 8.26
N ALA A 212 11.93 -10.51 8.73
CA ALA A 212 12.85 -10.51 9.85
C ALA A 212 14.11 -9.67 9.56
N ASP A 213 14.69 -9.81 8.37
CA ASP A 213 15.85 -9.01 7.98
C ASP A 213 15.51 -7.49 7.92
N ILE A 214 14.32 -7.12 7.44
CA ILE A 214 13.83 -5.73 7.44
C ILE A 214 13.68 -5.22 8.89
N LEU A 215 13.07 -6.00 9.78
CA LEU A 215 12.91 -5.61 11.19
C LEU A 215 14.25 -5.40 11.88
N ARG A 216 15.22 -6.27 11.62
CA ARG A 216 16.58 -6.14 12.13
C ARG A 216 17.19 -4.80 11.71
N GLU A 217 17.13 -4.49 10.41
CA GLU A 217 17.65 -3.22 9.88
C GLU A 217 16.91 -2.01 10.48
N VAL A 218 15.59 -2.07 10.58
CA VAL A 218 14.80 -0.99 11.18
C VAL A 218 15.19 -0.79 12.65
N ALA A 219 15.35 -1.87 13.42
CA ALA A 219 15.76 -1.77 14.82
C ALA A 219 17.14 -1.11 14.97
N GLU A 220 18.13 -1.55 14.19
CA GLU A 220 19.48 -0.99 14.19
C GLU A 220 19.47 0.51 13.84
N ASN A 221 18.76 0.90 12.78
CA ASN A 221 18.69 2.30 12.37
C ASN A 221 17.86 3.16 13.34
N THR A 222 16.87 2.59 14.02
CA THR A 222 16.07 3.29 15.04
C THR A 222 16.91 3.60 16.28
N ILE A 223 17.82 2.70 16.67
CA ILE A 223 18.81 2.96 17.74
C ILE A 223 19.69 4.17 17.37
N LEU A 224 20.19 4.21 16.13
CA LEU A 224 21.01 5.33 15.66
C LEU A 224 20.22 6.65 15.66
N LEU A 225 18.97 6.61 15.20
CA LEU A 225 18.06 7.74 15.13
C LEU A 225 17.72 8.33 16.50
N ALA A 226 17.66 7.50 17.56
CA ALA A 226 17.29 7.93 18.90
C ALA A 226 18.17 9.05 19.47
N SER A 227 19.41 9.17 18.97
CA SER A 227 20.34 10.22 19.38
C SER A 227 19.99 11.62 18.82
N SER A 228 19.32 11.70 17.67
CA SER A 228 18.99 12.95 17.00
C SER A 228 17.49 13.27 16.97
N GLU A 229 16.63 12.25 16.92
CA GLU A 229 15.16 12.39 16.78
C GLU A 229 14.42 11.39 17.67
N LEU A 230 14.57 11.53 18.99
CA LEU A 230 14.05 10.58 19.98
C LEU A 230 12.55 10.29 19.82
N GLU A 231 11.71 11.30 19.61
CA GLU A 231 10.25 11.11 19.46
C GLU A 231 9.92 10.20 18.25
N ARG A 232 10.63 10.36 17.13
CA ARG A 232 10.45 9.49 15.96
C ARG A 232 10.93 8.08 16.25
N ALA A 233 12.07 7.94 16.92
CA ALA A 233 12.58 6.64 17.31
C ALA A 233 11.61 5.90 18.25
N LEU A 234 10.97 6.63 19.18
CA LEU A 234 9.92 6.10 20.06
C LEU A 234 8.68 5.64 19.30
N ASN A 235 8.24 6.39 18.28
CA ASN A 235 7.13 6.00 17.43
C ASN A 235 7.43 4.71 16.64
N ILE A 236 8.60 4.62 16.00
CA ILE A 236 9.02 3.43 15.26
C ILE A 236 9.17 2.22 16.20
N TYR A 237 9.71 2.44 17.40
CA TYR A 237 9.78 1.42 18.44
C TYR A 237 8.40 0.89 18.85
N SER A 238 7.41 1.77 19.00
CA SER A 238 6.02 1.39 19.26
C SER A 238 5.44 0.55 18.11
N ASP A 239 5.69 0.96 16.86
CA ASP A 239 5.24 0.25 15.66
C ASP A 239 5.84 -1.17 15.58
N ILE A 240 7.13 -1.32 15.90
CA ILE A 240 7.80 -2.63 16.01
C ILE A 240 7.12 -3.50 17.07
N ASN A 241 6.78 -2.97 18.25
CA ASN A 241 6.11 -3.72 19.30
C ASN A 241 4.74 -4.24 18.91
N ILE A 242 3.96 -3.38 18.24
CA ILE A 242 2.66 -3.75 17.69
C ILE A 242 2.86 -4.88 16.66
N PHE A 243 3.83 -4.74 15.76
CA PHE A 243 4.15 -5.76 14.77
C PHE A 243 4.53 -7.11 15.42
N ILE A 244 5.43 -7.13 16.42
CA ILE A 244 5.84 -8.36 17.10
C ILE A 244 4.64 -9.04 17.76
N SER A 245 3.72 -8.27 18.34
CA SER A 245 2.48 -8.81 18.91
C SER A 245 1.59 -9.46 17.85
N LYS A 246 1.48 -8.86 16.66
CA LYS A 246 0.73 -9.43 15.52
C LYS A 246 1.34 -10.73 15.01
N ILE A 247 2.67 -10.79 14.90
CA ILE A 247 3.36 -12.02 14.51
C ILE A 247 3.13 -13.14 15.52
N ARG A 248 3.22 -12.85 16.83
CA ARG A 248 2.95 -13.87 17.86
C ARG A 248 1.55 -14.47 17.70
N LYS A 249 0.55 -13.60 17.53
CA LYS A 249 -0.82 -14.02 17.27
C LYS A 249 -0.93 -14.86 15.99
N LEU A 250 -0.29 -14.44 14.90
CA LEU A 250 -0.26 -15.22 13.65
C LEU A 250 0.33 -16.62 13.86
N CYS A 251 1.45 -16.75 14.59
CA CYS A 251 2.04 -18.05 14.88
C CYS A 251 1.14 -18.93 15.74
N GLU A 252 0.46 -18.34 16.73
CA GLU A 252 -0.51 -19.03 17.59
C GLU A 252 -1.70 -19.54 16.77
N ASP A 253 -2.31 -18.67 15.97
CA ASP A 253 -3.46 -18.98 15.12
C ASP A 253 -3.14 -20.09 14.09
N LEU A 254 -1.89 -20.15 13.62
CA LEU A 254 -1.41 -21.18 12.69
C LEU A 254 -0.86 -22.44 13.37
N GLY A 255 -0.61 -22.41 14.68
CA GLY A 255 0.16 -23.47 15.37
C GLY A 255 1.61 -23.61 14.88
N ARG A 256 2.19 -22.53 14.33
CA ARG A 256 3.49 -22.50 13.64
C ARG A 256 4.52 -21.64 14.36
N PHE A 257 4.92 -22.08 15.56
CA PHE A 257 5.92 -21.38 16.38
C PHE A 257 7.32 -21.32 15.75
N ASP A 258 7.59 -22.17 14.75
CA ASP A 258 8.81 -22.11 13.94
C ASP A 258 8.94 -20.78 13.18
N LEU A 259 7.82 -20.18 12.76
CA LEU A 259 7.81 -18.88 12.08
C LEU A 259 8.25 -17.76 13.03
N CYS A 260 7.72 -17.75 14.25
CA CYS A 260 8.11 -16.80 15.28
C CYS A 260 9.58 -16.97 15.68
N ARG A 261 10.04 -18.23 15.78
CA ARG A 261 11.45 -18.53 16.05
C ARG A 261 12.36 -17.98 14.95
N ARG A 262 12.00 -18.13 13.68
CA ARG A 262 12.78 -17.57 12.55
C ARG A 262 12.94 -16.05 12.65
N ILE A 263 11.89 -15.32 13.02
CA ILE A 263 11.99 -13.87 13.23
C ILE A 263 12.96 -13.57 14.37
N TRP A 264 12.84 -14.29 15.49
CA TRP A 264 13.71 -14.10 16.64
C TRP A 264 15.17 -14.46 16.37
N ASP A 265 15.43 -15.56 15.66
CA ASP A 265 16.78 -16.01 15.32
C ASP A 265 17.51 -15.00 14.42
N ARG A 266 16.78 -14.25 13.59
CA ARG A 266 17.36 -13.29 12.64
C ARG A 266 17.41 -11.86 13.18
N ALA A 267 16.38 -11.42 13.91
CA ALA A 267 16.24 -10.03 14.34
C ALA A 267 16.35 -9.84 15.87
N GLY A 268 16.35 -10.93 16.64
CA GLY A 268 16.22 -10.91 18.10
C GLY A 268 17.30 -10.10 18.79
N ASP A 269 18.56 -10.22 18.38
CA ASP A 269 19.67 -9.46 18.98
C ASP A 269 19.48 -7.95 18.82
N SER A 270 19.20 -7.49 17.59
CA SER A 270 18.97 -6.07 17.30
C SER A 270 17.69 -5.54 17.97
N LEU A 271 16.64 -6.38 18.07
CA LEU A 271 15.42 -6.04 18.80
C LEU A 271 15.67 -5.92 20.30
N ASN A 272 16.44 -6.84 20.90
CA ASN A 272 16.82 -6.78 22.32
C ASN A 272 17.65 -5.52 22.61
N GLU A 273 18.61 -5.19 21.75
CA GLU A 273 19.39 -3.96 21.91
C GLU A 273 18.50 -2.70 21.82
N LEU A 274 17.55 -2.69 20.89
CA LEU A 274 16.55 -1.62 20.77
C LEU A 274 15.72 -1.50 22.05
N TYR A 275 15.23 -2.63 22.59
CA TYR A 275 14.49 -2.68 23.86
C TYR A 275 15.30 -2.11 25.02
N GLU A 276 16.58 -2.47 25.11
CA GLU A 276 17.44 -1.97 26.18
C GLU A 276 17.76 -0.49 26.05
N LYS A 277 18.00 0.01 24.83
CA LYS A 277 18.41 1.40 24.61
C LYS A 277 17.24 2.37 24.64
N ILE A 278 16.14 2.05 23.98
CA ILE A 278 14.97 2.94 23.87
C ILE A 278 13.93 2.64 24.96
N GLY A 279 13.71 1.37 25.29
CA GLY A 279 12.76 1.00 26.35
C GLY A 279 13.12 1.60 27.72
N LYS A 280 14.41 1.69 28.05
CA LYS A 280 14.88 2.36 29.28
C LYS A 280 14.56 3.85 29.30
N VAL A 281 14.62 4.51 28.14
CA VAL A 281 14.29 5.94 28.01
C VAL A 281 12.82 6.19 28.36
N ILE A 282 11.90 5.32 27.90
CA ILE A 282 10.46 5.40 28.22
C ILE A 282 10.21 5.26 29.73
N VAL A 283 10.86 4.28 30.38
CA VAL A 283 10.72 4.07 31.82
C VAL A 283 11.21 5.28 32.62
N SER A 284 12.32 5.89 32.20
CA SER A 284 12.84 7.12 32.84
C SER A 284 11.95 8.35 32.62
N PHE A 285 11.26 8.48 31.48
CA PHE A 285 10.31 9.59 31.27
C PHE A 285 9.07 9.45 32.16
N ASN A 286 8.53 8.24 32.31
CA ASN A 286 7.36 8.00 33.16
C ASN A 286 7.64 8.25 34.65
N THR A 287 8.87 7.99 35.12
CA THR A 287 9.26 8.27 36.52
C THR A 287 9.43 9.76 36.82
N ILE A 288 9.70 10.59 35.80
CA ILE A 288 9.83 12.05 35.95
C ILE A 288 8.45 12.73 35.93
N THR A 289 7.48 12.20 35.17
CA THR A 289 6.12 12.74 35.11
C THR A 289 5.24 12.38 36.32
N GLU A 290 5.66 11.41 37.13
CA GLU A 290 4.99 11.01 38.37
C GLU A 290 5.56 11.70 39.63
N GLN A 291 6.52 12.63 39.46
CA GLN A 291 7.06 13.51 40.52
C GLN A 291 6.52 14.93 40.39
#